data_AF-A0A016SIT4-F1
#
_entry.id   AF-A0A016SIT4-F1
#
_cell.length_a   1.000
_cell.length_b   1.000
_cell.length_c   1.000
_cell.angle_alpha   90.00
_cell.angle_beta   90.00
_cell.angle_gamma   90.00
#
_symmetry.space_group_name_H-M   'P 1'
#
loop_
_entity.id
_entity.type
_entity.pdbx_description
1 polymer ?
#
loop_
_entity_poly.entity_id
_entity_poly.type
_entity_poly.pdbx_seq_one_letter_code
_entity_poly.pdbx_strand_id
1 'polypeptide(L)'
;MKANVVRNIRQTKDRICGVAHDSCDEDMERMLEENGYNKNVVATWHPFSPPDGIPMALPFIDDRTSREVNKIVKRSSLPIRLIFKPPPNLKDLLTSSRQYEEKCETADCRYCKGSRNICELRGTVYLITCQGCGQKYVDETMRPPHQRLDEHRRALHNPSSYSTNSFSRHRTIVHTQERPPDFEVTVLHRFLANPLERKMMEAVEIRRRSPEINNKEERLEALRLIS
;
A
#
# COMPACT_ATOMS: atom_id res chain seq x y z
N MET A 1 8.17 -21.47 12.18
CA MET A 1 7.81 -21.76 10.78
C MET A 1 8.94 -22.46 10.02
N LYS A 2 10.16 -21.90 10.01
CA LYS A 2 11.33 -22.45 9.27
C LYS A 2 11.67 -23.93 9.57
N ALA A 3 11.63 -24.37 10.83
CA ALA A 3 11.95 -25.76 11.20
C ALA A 3 10.96 -26.81 10.66
N ASN A 4 9.67 -26.49 10.56
CA ASN A 4 8.67 -27.41 10.00
C ASN A 4 8.83 -27.53 8.48
N VAL A 5 9.19 -26.44 7.81
CA VAL A 5 9.46 -26.43 6.36
C VAL A 5 10.67 -27.31 6.05
N VAL A 6 11.78 -27.15 6.79
CA VAL A 6 12.98 -27.99 6.65
C VAL A 6 12.66 -29.47 6.88
N ARG A 7 11.88 -29.78 7.93
CA ARG A 7 11.47 -31.15 8.23
C ARG A 7 10.66 -31.76 7.09
N ASN A 8 9.69 -31.03 6.57
CA ASN A 8 8.84 -31.51 5.47
C ASN A 8 9.62 -31.69 4.17
N ILE A 9 10.55 -30.79 3.86
CA ILE A 9 11.44 -30.91 2.69
C ILE A 9 12.31 -32.16 2.81
N ARG A 10 12.91 -32.43 3.97
CA ARG A 10 13.68 -33.66 4.22
C ARG A 10 12.85 -34.91 4.06
N GLN A 11 11.67 -34.96 4.70
CA GLN A 11 10.75 -36.09 4.57
C GLN A 11 10.33 -36.34 3.12
N THR A 12 10.14 -35.27 2.35
CA THR A 12 9.78 -35.38 0.93
C THR A 12 10.96 -35.90 0.10
N LYS A 13 12.18 -35.44 0.38
CA LYS A 13 13.41 -35.96 -0.26
C LYS A 13 13.62 -37.44 0.04
N ASP A 14 13.51 -37.86 1.30
CA ASP A 14 13.68 -39.26 1.70
C ASP A 14 12.65 -40.16 0.99
N ARG A 15 11.42 -39.67 0.80
CA ARG A 15 10.36 -40.36 0.06
C ARG A 15 10.62 -40.46 -1.45
N ILE A 16 11.26 -39.45 -2.06
CA ILE A 16 11.48 -39.39 -3.51
C ILE A 16 12.78 -40.10 -3.92
N CYS A 17 13.86 -39.91 -3.16
CA CYS A 17 15.20 -40.36 -3.53
C CYS A 17 15.58 -41.76 -3.01
N GLY A 18 14.85 -42.32 -2.04
CA GLY A 18 15.28 -43.53 -1.34
C GLY A 18 16.50 -43.29 -0.42
N VAL A 19 16.87 -44.29 0.39
CA VAL A 19 17.63 -44.11 1.65
C VAL A 19 19.14 -43.81 1.50
N ALA A 20 19.73 -43.68 0.31
CA ALA A 20 21.18 -43.47 0.24
C ALA A 20 21.63 -42.66 -0.99
N HIS A 21 21.82 -41.36 -0.80
CA HIS A 21 22.72 -40.57 -1.64
C HIS A 21 23.26 -39.38 -0.83
N ASP A 22 24.36 -39.58 -0.10
CA ASP A 22 24.96 -38.58 0.81
C ASP A 22 25.30 -37.26 0.10
N SER A 23 25.59 -37.31 -1.20
CA SER A 23 25.84 -36.11 -2.03
C SER A 23 24.62 -35.17 -2.14
N CYS A 24 23.39 -35.70 -2.06
CA CYS A 24 22.19 -34.86 -2.14
C CYS A 24 21.93 -34.10 -0.83
N ASP A 25 22.51 -34.55 0.29
CA ASP A 25 22.29 -33.94 1.60
C ASP A 25 23.16 -32.70 1.79
N GLU A 26 24.40 -32.69 1.31
CA GLU A 26 25.25 -31.49 1.34
C GLU A 26 24.69 -30.38 0.44
N ASP A 27 24.22 -30.75 -0.76
CA ASP A 27 23.59 -29.80 -1.69
C ASP A 27 22.28 -29.24 -1.12
N MET A 28 21.44 -30.09 -0.53
CA MET A 28 20.23 -29.63 0.15
C MET A 28 20.55 -28.72 1.34
N GLU A 29 21.54 -29.08 2.16
CA GLU A 29 21.92 -28.28 3.32
C GLU A 29 22.45 -26.92 2.90
N ARG A 30 23.31 -26.87 1.88
CA ARG A 30 23.77 -25.62 1.29
C ARG A 30 22.62 -24.76 0.77
N MET A 31 21.69 -25.34 0.01
CA MET A 31 20.51 -24.62 -0.49
C MET A 31 19.61 -24.10 0.63
N LEU A 32 19.38 -24.91 1.67
CA LEU A 32 18.60 -24.49 2.83
C LEU A 32 19.28 -23.33 3.58
N GLU A 33 20.60 -23.39 3.75
CA GLU A 33 21.37 -22.31 4.39
C GLU A 33 21.39 -21.03 3.57
N GLU A 34 21.60 -21.12 2.25
CA GLU A 34 21.51 -19.98 1.31
C GLU A 34 20.13 -19.31 1.35
N ASN A 35 19.07 -20.09 1.60
CA ASN A 35 17.70 -19.60 1.74
C ASN A 35 17.33 -19.25 3.20
N GLY A 36 18.28 -19.25 4.13
CA GLY A 36 18.09 -18.81 5.52
C GLY A 36 17.34 -19.81 6.42
N TYR A 37 17.31 -21.09 6.04
CA TYR A 37 16.77 -22.22 6.80
C TYR A 37 17.89 -22.95 7.57
N ASN A 38 18.38 -22.34 8.64
CA ASN A 38 19.39 -22.94 9.49
C ASN A 38 18.77 -24.02 10.43
N LYS A 39 19.47 -25.17 10.58
CA LYS A 39 19.12 -26.25 11.53
C LYS A 39 19.21 -25.85 13.01
N ASN A 40 19.97 -24.81 13.32
CA ASN A 40 20.01 -24.22 14.64
C ASN A 40 18.59 -23.81 15.00
N VAL A 41 17.98 -24.59 15.88
CA VAL A 41 16.78 -24.23 16.63
C VAL A 41 17.19 -23.08 17.54
N VAL A 42 17.45 -21.91 16.96
CA VAL A 42 17.77 -20.73 17.74
C VAL A 42 16.47 -20.37 18.43
N ALA A 43 16.51 -20.42 19.76
CA ALA A 43 15.51 -19.84 20.65
C ALA A 43 14.89 -18.63 19.97
N THR A 44 13.56 -18.64 19.85
CA THR A 44 12.79 -17.58 19.20
C THR A 44 13.31 -16.25 19.70
N TRP A 45 14.12 -15.57 18.87
CA TRP A 45 14.77 -14.35 19.28
C TRP A 45 13.77 -13.22 19.04
N HIS A 46 13.55 -12.41 20.08
CA HIS A 46 12.57 -11.33 20.05
C HIS A 46 13.29 -9.99 19.95
N PRO A 47 12.78 -9.06 19.12
CA PRO A 47 13.25 -7.68 19.09
C PRO A 47 13.24 -7.06 20.49
N PHE A 48 14.24 -6.22 20.76
CA PHE A 48 14.32 -5.43 21.97
C PHE A 48 13.10 -4.51 22.05
N SER A 49 12.38 -4.62 23.16
CA SER A 49 11.12 -3.92 23.38
C SER A 49 11.02 -3.46 24.83
N PRO A 50 11.52 -2.24 25.16
CA PRO A 50 11.25 -1.64 26.46
C PRO A 50 9.76 -1.28 26.59
N PRO A 51 9.17 -1.32 27.79
CA PRO A 51 7.73 -1.09 28.01
C PRO A 51 7.21 0.24 27.44
N ASP A 52 7.98 1.32 27.60
CA ASP A 52 7.65 2.67 27.12
C ASP A 52 8.47 3.09 25.89
N GLY A 53 8.91 2.10 25.11
CA GLY A 53 9.76 2.35 23.94
C GLY A 53 9.04 3.03 22.78
N ILE A 54 9.64 4.08 22.22
CA ILE A 54 9.21 4.70 20.96
C ILE A 54 9.39 3.67 19.83
N PRO A 55 8.34 3.36 19.05
CA PRO A 55 8.44 2.35 18.00
C PRO A 55 9.32 2.82 16.84
N MET A 56 10.33 2.02 16.51
CA MET A 56 11.14 2.18 15.30
C MET A 56 10.90 0.99 14.39
N ALA A 57 10.25 1.25 13.25
CA ALA A 57 9.95 0.22 12.26
C ALA A 57 11.05 0.15 11.19
N LEU A 58 11.65 -1.02 11.01
CA LEU A 58 12.70 -1.28 10.02
C LEU A 58 12.27 -2.42 9.08
N PRO A 59 12.68 -2.42 7.80
CA PRO A 59 12.47 -3.57 6.94
C PRO A 59 13.26 -4.78 7.45
N PHE A 60 12.65 -5.95 7.43
CA PHE A 60 13.34 -7.22 7.64
C PHE A 60 14.11 -7.57 6.38
N ILE A 61 15.44 -7.69 6.51
CA ILE A 61 16.33 -8.13 5.44
C ILE A 61 16.66 -9.60 5.68
N ASP A 62 17.31 -9.89 6.81
CA ASP A 62 17.69 -11.23 7.24
C ASP A 62 17.88 -11.28 8.76
N ASP A 63 17.95 -12.50 9.31
CA ASP A 63 18.08 -12.74 10.75
C ASP A 63 19.41 -12.20 11.34
N ARG A 64 20.50 -12.23 10.58
CA ARG A 64 21.83 -11.76 11.03
C ARG A 64 21.79 -10.23 11.17
N THR A 65 21.33 -9.53 10.14
CA THR A 65 21.21 -8.06 10.12
C THR A 65 20.27 -7.58 11.22
N SER A 66 19.09 -8.21 11.38
CA SER A 66 18.15 -7.85 12.45
C SER A 66 18.73 -8.04 13.85
N ARG A 67 19.52 -9.09 14.08
CA ARG A 67 20.20 -9.31 15.38
C ARG A 67 21.27 -8.28 15.67
N GLU A 68 22.06 -7.88 14.67
CA GLU A 68 23.09 -6.84 14.85
C GLU A 68 22.46 -5.49 15.17
N VAL A 69 21.43 -5.09 14.43
CA VAL A 69 20.65 -3.88 14.72
C VAL A 69 20.10 -3.92 16.16
N ASN A 70 19.56 -5.08 16.57
CA ASN A 70 19.04 -5.23 17.91
C ASN A 70 20.11 -5.11 19.00
N LYS A 71 21.30 -5.66 18.79
CA LYS A 71 22.43 -5.50 19.72
C LYS A 71 22.83 -4.04 19.85
N ILE A 72 22.87 -3.31 18.73
CA ILE A 72 23.21 -1.88 18.71
C ILE A 72 22.19 -1.07 19.51
N VAL A 73 20.88 -1.27 19.25
CA VAL A 73 19.82 -0.55 19.97
C VAL A 73 19.79 -0.90 21.45
N LYS A 74 19.99 -2.17 21.80
CA LYS A 74 20.08 -2.58 23.21
C LYS A 74 21.27 -1.93 23.93
N ARG A 75 22.40 -1.73 23.23
CA ARG A 75 23.60 -1.07 23.78
C ARG A 75 23.50 0.45 23.85
N SER A 76 22.66 1.07 23.03
CA SER A 76 22.50 2.53 23.04
C SER A 76 21.72 3.05 24.25
N SER A 77 21.07 2.15 25.01
CA SER A 77 20.25 2.50 26.18
C SER A 77 19.13 3.51 25.87
N LEU A 78 18.76 3.64 24.60
CA LEU A 78 17.64 4.48 24.17
C LEU A 78 16.32 3.72 24.36
N PRO A 79 15.22 4.40 24.73
CA PRO A 79 13.91 3.79 24.88
C PRO A 79 13.28 3.55 23.48
N ILE A 80 13.88 2.67 22.69
CA ILE A 80 13.44 2.34 21.33
C ILE A 80 12.87 0.92 21.32
N ARG A 81 11.64 0.78 20.82
CA ARG A 81 11.00 -0.51 20.55
C ARG A 81 11.20 -0.87 19.08
N LEU A 82 12.01 -1.89 18.81
CA LEU A 82 12.28 -2.33 17.44
C LEU A 82 11.12 -3.16 16.88
N ILE A 83 10.68 -2.83 15.67
CA ILE A 83 9.67 -3.56 14.91
C ILE A 83 10.26 -3.87 13.53
N PHE A 84 10.44 -5.15 13.20
CA PHE A 84 10.87 -5.55 11.86
C PHE A 84 9.64 -5.87 10.98
N LYS A 85 9.46 -5.13 9.88
CA LYS A 85 8.40 -5.35 8.91
C LYS A 85 8.82 -6.43 7.92
N PRO A 86 8.03 -7.50 7.71
CA PRO A 86 8.36 -8.51 6.71
C PRO A 86 8.38 -7.87 5.30
N PRO A 87 9.14 -8.45 4.35
CA PRO A 87 9.07 -8.04 2.95
C PRO A 87 7.63 -8.22 2.41
N PRO A 88 7.25 -7.47 1.34
CA PRO A 88 5.97 -7.65 0.67
C PRO A 88 5.78 -9.12 0.30
N ASN A 89 4.59 -9.66 0.57
CA ASN A 89 4.31 -11.05 0.25
C ASN A 89 4.03 -11.20 -1.27
N LEU A 90 3.98 -12.44 -1.75
CA LEU A 90 3.75 -12.70 -3.17
C LEU A 90 2.41 -12.11 -3.66
N LYS A 91 1.38 -12.09 -2.82
CA LYS A 91 0.11 -11.41 -3.16
C LYS A 91 0.37 -9.92 -3.34
N ASP A 92 1.04 -9.22 -2.41
CA ASP A 92 1.34 -7.79 -2.53
C ASP A 92 2.10 -7.48 -3.83
N LEU A 93 3.07 -8.33 -4.20
CA LEU A 93 3.85 -8.21 -5.43
C LEU A 93 3.00 -8.46 -6.69
N LEU A 94 2.24 -9.56 -6.72
CA LEU A 94 1.50 -10.00 -7.90
C LEU A 94 0.18 -9.23 -8.10
N THR A 95 -0.50 -8.83 -7.03
CA THR A 95 -1.70 -7.97 -7.10
C THR A 95 -1.37 -6.51 -7.38
N SER A 96 -0.09 -6.12 -7.41
CA SER A 96 0.31 -4.82 -7.96
C SER A 96 0.12 -4.75 -9.47
N SER A 97 0.08 -5.91 -10.16
CA SER A 97 -0.08 -6.00 -11.61
C SER A 97 -1.55 -5.99 -12.03
N ARG A 98 -1.85 -5.29 -13.14
CA ARG A 98 -3.23 -5.13 -13.66
C ARG A 98 -3.84 -6.40 -14.25
N GLN A 99 -3.06 -7.47 -14.42
CA GLN A 99 -3.48 -8.67 -15.15
C GLN A 99 -4.54 -9.49 -14.43
N TYR A 100 -4.60 -9.36 -13.11
CA TYR A 100 -5.56 -10.08 -12.25
C TYR A 100 -6.71 -9.18 -11.76
N GLU A 101 -6.87 -7.98 -12.32
CA GLU A 101 -7.99 -7.11 -11.98
C GLU A 101 -9.28 -7.68 -12.58
N GLU A 102 -10.26 -7.95 -11.72
CA GLU A 102 -11.59 -8.40 -12.14
C GLU A 102 -12.21 -7.40 -13.11
N LYS A 103 -12.92 -7.92 -14.11
CA LYS A 103 -13.66 -7.09 -15.06
C LYS A 103 -14.80 -6.40 -14.33
N CYS A 104 -15.04 -5.15 -14.68
CA CYS A 104 -16.24 -4.45 -14.24
C CYS A 104 -17.44 -5.18 -14.85
N GLU A 105 -18.27 -5.78 -14.00
CA GLU A 105 -19.47 -6.51 -14.42
C GLU A 105 -20.62 -5.56 -14.78
N THR A 106 -20.53 -4.29 -14.37
CA THR A 106 -21.54 -3.28 -14.65
C THR A 106 -21.53 -2.88 -16.13
N ALA A 107 -22.63 -3.17 -16.83
CA ALA A 107 -22.85 -2.70 -18.19
C ALA A 107 -22.80 -1.17 -18.26
N ASP A 108 -22.06 -0.64 -19.25
CA ASP A 108 -21.87 0.80 -19.47
C ASP A 108 -21.38 1.58 -18.22
N CYS A 109 -20.43 1.00 -17.48
CA CYS A 109 -19.84 1.67 -16.34
C CYS A 109 -19.17 2.99 -16.75
N ARG A 110 -19.70 4.11 -16.25
CA ARG A 110 -19.21 5.47 -16.52
C ARG A 110 -17.72 5.68 -16.22
N TYR A 111 -17.19 4.97 -15.23
CA TYR A 111 -15.81 5.11 -14.76
C TYR A 111 -14.85 4.12 -15.42
N CYS A 112 -15.34 2.93 -15.77
CA CYS A 112 -14.52 1.87 -16.34
C CYS A 112 -14.57 1.94 -17.87
N LYS A 113 -13.77 2.83 -18.46
CA LYS A 113 -13.59 2.88 -19.92
C LYS A 113 -12.55 1.85 -20.37
N GLY A 114 -12.95 0.91 -21.23
CA GLY A 114 -12.07 -0.14 -21.77
C GLY A 114 -11.68 -1.18 -20.72
N SER A 115 -10.41 -1.59 -20.67
CA SER A 115 -9.90 -2.62 -19.75
C SER A 115 -9.52 -2.11 -18.35
N ARG A 116 -9.98 -0.91 -17.96
CA ARG A 116 -9.62 -0.26 -16.69
C ARG A 116 -10.77 -0.39 -15.69
N ASN A 117 -10.73 -1.42 -14.86
CA ASN A 117 -11.75 -1.68 -13.85
C ASN A 117 -11.41 -0.90 -12.56
N ILE A 118 -11.75 0.38 -12.52
CA ILE A 118 -11.42 1.25 -11.40
C ILE A 118 -12.55 1.40 -10.38
N CYS A 119 -13.80 1.06 -10.76
CA CYS A 119 -14.98 1.35 -9.94
C CYS A 119 -15.02 0.56 -8.62
N GLU A 120 -14.58 -0.71 -8.64
CA GLU A 120 -14.62 -1.64 -7.50
C GLU A 120 -13.28 -1.76 -6.75
N LEU A 121 -12.25 -1.04 -7.19
CA LEU A 121 -10.97 -1.05 -6.49
C LEU A 121 -11.15 -0.58 -5.04
N ARG A 122 -10.26 -1.00 -4.13
CA ARG A 122 -10.25 -0.54 -2.74
C ARG A 122 -8.87 -0.10 -2.33
N GLY A 123 -8.81 0.81 -1.37
CA GLY A 123 -7.54 1.37 -0.91
C GLY A 123 -6.80 2.09 -2.04
N THR A 124 -7.46 3.04 -2.68
CA THR A 124 -6.89 3.77 -3.83
C THR A 124 -6.52 5.20 -3.46
N VAL A 125 -5.51 5.73 -4.14
CA VAL A 125 -5.25 7.16 -4.23
C VAL A 125 -5.50 7.54 -5.68
N TYR A 126 -6.35 8.52 -5.93
CA TYR A 126 -6.79 8.88 -7.26
C TYR A 126 -6.59 10.38 -7.53
N LEU A 127 -6.41 10.70 -8.80
CA LEU A 127 -6.34 12.05 -9.35
C LEU A 127 -7.59 12.28 -10.18
N ILE A 128 -8.31 13.36 -9.89
CA ILE A 128 -9.34 13.90 -10.76
C ILE A 128 -8.76 15.09 -11.52
N THR A 129 -9.01 15.16 -12.82
CA THR A 129 -8.69 16.31 -13.68
C THR A 129 -9.99 16.86 -14.26
N CYS A 130 -10.28 18.13 -14.01
CA CYS A 130 -11.44 18.80 -14.57
C CYS A 130 -11.29 18.93 -16.10
N GLN A 131 -12.27 18.45 -16.87
CA GLN A 131 -12.21 18.57 -18.34
C GLN A 131 -12.47 20.00 -18.84
N GLY A 132 -13.05 20.88 -18.01
CA GLY A 132 -13.32 22.27 -18.38
C GLY A 132 -12.11 23.19 -18.28
N CYS A 133 -11.24 22.99 -17.29
CA CYS A 133 -10.11 23.90 -17.01
C CYS A 133 -8.77 23.20 -16.73
N GLY A 134 -8.72 21.87 -16.69
CA GLY A 134 -7.50 21.09 -16.42
C GLY A 134 -7.02 21.09 -14.97
N GLN A 135 -7.71 21.79 -14.06
CA GLN A 135 -7.36 21.80 -12.63
C GLN A 135 -7.52 20.41 -12.00
N LYS A 136 -6.70 20.14 -11.00
CA LYS A 136 -6.51 18.81 -10.42
C LYS A 136 -7.02 18.72 -9.00
N TYR A 137 -7.47 17.52 -8.62
CA TYR A 137 -7.82 17.13 -7.26
C TYR A 137 -7.20 15.76 -6.95
N VAL A 138 -6.62 15.60 -5.77
CA VAL A 138 -6.07 14.32 -5.28
C VAL A 138 -6.73 13.97 -3.96
N ASP A 139 -7.12 12.72 -3.80
CA ASP A 139 -7.71 12.19 -2.57
C ASP A 139 -7.49 10.67 -2.50
N GLU A 140 -7.71 10.11 -1.31
CA GLU A 140 -7.68 8.68 -1.06
C GLU A 140 -9.06 8.12 -0.74
N THR A 141 -9.22 6.81 -0.94
CA THR A 141 -10.39 6.13 -0.42
C THR A 141 -10.15 4.65 -0.15
N MET A 142 -10.67 4.17 0.98
CA MET A 142 -10.85 2.73 1.20
C MET A 142 -12.06 2.18 0.44
N ARG A 143 -13.09 3.01 0.26
CA ARG A 143 -14.34 2.62 -0.41
C ARG A 143 -14.09 2.44 -1.91
N PRO A 144 -14.97 1.71 -2.62
CA PRO A 144 -14.98 1.70 -4.08
C PRO A 144 -14.97 3.14 -4.65
N PRO A 145 -14.01 3.50 -5.53
CA PRO A 145 -13.88 4.85 -6.08
C PRO A 145 -15.17 5.40 -6.66
N HIS A 146 -15.99 4.57 -7.32
CA HIS A 146 -17.22 5.05 -7.95
C HIS A 146 -18.13 5.80 -6.98
N GLN A 147 -18.21 5.38 -5.71
CA GLN A 147 -19.03 6.04 -4.69
C GLN A 147 -18.52 7.46 -4.40
N ARG A 148 -17.20 7.63 -4.25
CA ARG A 148 -16.57 8.95 -4.02
C ARG A 148 -16.69 9.83 -5.26
N LEU A 149 -16.50 9.25 -6.44
CA LEU A 149 -16.62 9.97 -7.71
C LEU A 149 -18.07 10.45 -7.94
N ASP A 150 -19.07 9.66 -7.57
CA ASP A 150 -20.48 10.06 -7.63
C ASP A 150 -20.82 11.16 -6.60
N GLU A 151 -20.19 11.15 -5.42
CA GLU A 151 -20.29 12.26 -4.46
C GLU A 151 -19.73 13.56 -5.06
N HIS A 152 -18.53 13.53 -5.64
CA HIS A 152 -17.90 14.69 -6.29
C HIS A 152 -18.72 15.19 -7.50
N ARG A 153 -19.26 14.27 -8.30
CA ARG A 153 -20.14 14.60 -9.43
C ARG A 153 -21.43 15.27 -8.98
N ARG A 154 -22.08 14.76 -7.93
CA ARG A 154 -23.27 15.40 -7.35
C ARG A 154 -22.96 16.80 -6.83
N ALA A 155 -21.81 17.00 -6.20
CA ALA A 155 -21.35 18.32 -5.74
C ALA A 155 -21.10 19.30 -6.91
N LEU A 156 -20.52 18.84 -8.03
CA LEU A 156 -20.38 19.65 -9.25
C LEU A 156 -21.72 20.08 -9.86
N HIS A 157 -22.70 19.18 -9.90
CA HIS A 157 -24.01 19.48 -10.50
C HIS A 157 -24.89 20.34 -9.58
N ASN A 158 -24.83 20.13 -8.27
CA ASN A 158 -25.68 20.78 -7.28
C ASN A 158 -24.86 21.50 -6.20
N PRO A 159 -24.09 22.55 -6.55
CA PRO A 159 -23.14 23.17 -5.62
C PRO A 159 -23.80 23.76 -4.37
N SER A 160 -25.04 24.24 -4.45
CA SER A 160 -25.78 24.81 -3.32
C SER A 160 -26.09 23.77 -2.22
N SER A 161 -26.24 22.49 -2.58
CA SER A 161 -26.54 21.42 -1.63
C SER A 161 -25.30 20.87 -0.92
N TYR A 162 -24.10 21.15 -1.44
CA TYR A 162 -22.84 20.61 -0.95
C TYR A 162 -21.79 21.72 -0.79
N SER A 163 -22.16 22.84 -0.16
CA SER A 163 -21.39 24.09 -0.16
C SER A 163 -19.94 23.98 0.37
N THR A 164 -19.67 23.01 1.26
CA THR A 164 -18.33 22.77 1.83
C THR A 164 -17.44 21.86 0.98
N ASN A 165 -17.99 21.21 -0.06
CA ASN A 165 -17.23 20.30 -0.91
C ASN A 165 -16.32 21.08 -1.88
N SER A 166 -15.07 20.64 -2.03
CA SER A 166 -14.07 21.25 -2.92
C SER A 166 -14.55 21.37 -4.37
N PHE A 167 -15.37 20.43 -4.85
CA PHE A 167 -15.97 20.47 -6.18
C PHE A 167 -17.11 21.48 -6.31
N SER A 168 -17.94 21.67 -5.28
CA SER A 168 -18.95 22.73 -5.29
C SER A 168 -18.29 24.10 -5.35
N ARG A 169 -17.23 24.30 -4.57
CA ARG A 169 -16.43 25.53 -4.60
C ARG A 169 -15.75 25.74 -5.94
N HIS A 170 -15.18 24.69 -6.52
CA HIS A 170 -14.60 24.74 -7.85
C HIS A 170 -15.64 25.13 -8.91
N ARG A 171 -16.83 24.50 -8.86
CA ARG A 171 -17.97 24.79 -9.72
C ARG A 171 -18.40 26.26 -9.64
N THR A 172 -18.48 26.83 -8.43
CA THR A 172 -18.97 28.20 -8.22
C THR A 172 -17.94 29.27 -8.54
N ILE A 173 -16.64 29.00 -8.36
CA ILE A 173 -15.57 29.98 -8.59
C ILE A 173 -15.07 29.96 -10.05
N VAL A 174 -14.90 28.77 -10.62
CA VAL A 174 -14.21 28.61 -11.91
C VAL A 174 -15.20 28.48 -13.07
N HIS A 175 -16.34 27.80 -12.86
CA HIS A 175 -17.27 27.46 -13.93
C HIS A 175 -18.63 28.14 -13.81
N THR A 176 -18.81 29.19 -13.02
CA THR A 176 -20.11 29.74 -12.56
C THR A 176 -21.24 29.76 -13.60
N GLN A 177 -20.97 30.22 -14.83
CA GLN A 177 -21.97 30.43 -15.87
C GLN A 177 -22.04 29.29 -16.90
N GLU A 178 -21.10 28.35 -16.85
CA GLU A 178 -20.99 27.25 -17.80
C GLU A 178 -21.83 26.05 -17.35
N ARG A 179 -22.06 25.10 -18.27
CA ARG A 179 -22.56 23.78 -17.87
C ARG A 179 -21.53 23.10 -16.96
N PRO A 180 -21.96 22.31 -15.96
CA PRO A 180 -21.03 21.57 -15.12
C PRO A 180 -20.09 20.72 -15.98
N PRO A 181 -18.75 20.90 -15.87
CA PRO A 181 -17.81 20.09 -16.62
C PRO A 181 -17.82 18.65 -16.12
N ASP A 182 -17.51 17.70 -16.99
CA ASP A 182 -17.15 16.34 -16.57
C ASP A 182 -15.67 16.33 -16.11
N PHE A 183 -15.23 15.18 -15.60
CA PHE A 183 -13.88 15.00 -15.11
C PHE A 183 -13.28 13.64 -15.51
N GLU A 184 -11.97 13.63 -15.66
CA GLU A 184 -11.20 12.41 -15.89
C GLU A 184 -10.59 11.92 -14.60
N VAL A 185 -10.55 10.59 -14.43
CA VAL A 185 -10.02 9.95 -13.23
C VAL A 185 -8.82 9.09 -13.60
N THR A 186 -7.72 9.34 -12.90
CA THR A 186 -6.50 8.52 -12.97
C THR A 186 -6.23 7.93 -11.61
N VAL A 187 -6.24 6.59 -11.51
CA VAL A 187 -5.82 5.91 -10.28
C VAL A 187 -4.30 5.95 -10.19
N LEU A 188 -3.78 6.60 -9.14
CA LEU A 188 -2.34 6.80 -8.91
C LEU A 188 -1.74 5.61 -8.16
N HIS A 189 -2.41 5.19 -7.08
CA HIS A 189 -2.00 4.06 -6.24
C HIS A 189 -3.18 3.13 -5.99
N ARG A 190 -2.91 1.82 -5.86
CA ARG A 190 -3.91 0.75 -5.76
C ARG A 190 -3.59 -0.16 -4.57
N PHE A 191 -4.62 -0.84 -4.06
CA PHE A 191 -4.50 -1.90 -3.05
C PHE A 191 -3.77 -1.48 -1.76
N LEU A 192 -3.78 -0.18 -1.44
CA LEU A 192 -3.21 0.34 -0.20
C LEU A 192 -4.18 0.05 0.94
N ALA A 193 -4.12 -1.16 1.50
CA ALA A 193 -5.02 -1.58 2.59
C ALA A 193 -4.73 -0.84 3.90
N ASN A 194 -3.46 -0.52 4.17
CA ASN A 194 -3.08 0.21 5.37
C ASN A 194 -3.54 1.69 5.28
N PRO A 195 -4.36 2.19 6.22
CA PRO A 195 -4.86 3.57 6.18
C PRO A 195 -3.75 4.62 6.24
N LEU A 196 -2.74 4.42 7.08
CA LEU A 196 -1.63 5.36 7.23
C LEU A 196 -0.80 5.43 5.95
N GLU A 197 -0.44 4.27 5.39
CA GLU A 197 0.29 4.22 4.12
C GLU A 197 -0.48 4.92 3.01
N ARG A 198 -1.79 4.66 2.92
CA ARG A 198 -2.65 5.29 1.92
C ARG A 198 -2.72 6.81 2.08
N LYS A 199 -2.87 7.31 3.31
CA LYS A 199 -2.81 8.73 3.65
C LYS A 199 -1.45 9.37 3.37
N MET A 200 -0.35 8.65 3.61
CA MET A 200 0.99 9.11 3.26
C MET A 200 1.16 9.22 1.74
N MET A 201 0.66 8.25 0.97
CA MET A 201 0.71 8.30 -0.49
C MET A 201 -0.15 9.42 -1.07
N GLU A 202 -1.33 9.69 -0.48
CA GLU A 202 -2.13 10.89 -0.78
C GLU A 202 -1.31 12.17 -0.60
N ALA A 203 -0.67 12.33 0.57
CA ALA A 203 0.16 13.49 0.88
C ALA A 203 1.33 13.67 -0.09
N VAL A 204 2.00 12.57 -0.47
CA VAL A 204 3.10 12.57 -1.45
C VAL A 204 2.59 13.06 -2.81
N GLU A 205 1.44 12.58 -3.27
CA GLU A 205 0.86 12.99 -4.56
C GLU A 205 0.34 14.43 -4.54
N ILE A 206 -0.25 14.89 -3.43
CA ILE A 206 -0.62 16.30 -3.23
C ILE A 206 0.61 17.20 -3.32
N ARG A 207 1.70 16.85 -2.62
CA ARG A 207 2.96 17.61 -2.66
C ARG A 207 3.54 17.66 -4.07
N ARG A 208 3.56 16.51 -4.76
CA ARG A 208 4.13 16.37 -6.10
C ARG A 208 3.36 17.14 -7.17
N ARG A 209 2.03 17.17 -7.08
CA ARG A 209 1.16 17.70 -8.13
C ARG A 209 0.62 19.09 -7.87
N SER A 210 0.63 19.54 -6.61
CA SER A 210 0.04 20.81 -6.17
C SER A 210 -1.37 21.03 -6.72
N PRO A 211 -2.32 20.11 -6.46
CA PRO A 211 -3.67 20.18 -7.03
C PRO A 211 -4.42 21.44 -6.59
N GLU A 212 -5.05 22.11 -7.55
CA GLU A 212 -5.69 23.42 -7.38
C GLU A 212 -7.10 23.32 -6.78
N ILE A 213 -7.79 22.20 -7.01
CA ILE A 213 -9.16 21.99 -6.51
C ILE A 213 -9.14 21.68 -5.01
N ASN A 214 -8.13 20.94 -4.53
CA ASN A 214 -7.98 20.67 -3.09
C ASN A 214 -7.92 21.99 -2.32
N ASN A 215 -8.73 22.09 -1.27
CA ASN A 215 -8.76 23.27 -0.42
C ASN A 215 -7.51 23.38 0.47
N LYS A 216 -7.34 24.54 1.09
CA LYS A 216 -6.11 24.85 1.84
C LYS A 216 -6.00 23.94 3.06
N GLU A 217 -7.12 23.64 3.69
CA GLU A 217 -7.25 22.78 4.84
C GLU A 217 -6.91 21.33 4.49
N GLU A 218 -7.50 20.77 3.43
CA GLU A 218 -7.21 19.44 2.87
C GLU A 218 -5.72 19.29 2.58
N ARG A 219 -5.12 20.27 1.89
CA ARG A 219 -3.69 20.26 1.58
C ARG A 219 -2.83 20.31 2.83
N LEU A 220 -3.17 21.18 3.78
CA LEU A 220 -2.40 21.33 5.02
C LEU A 220 -2.47 20.06 5.87
N GLU A 221 -3.64 19.44 5.98
CA GLU A 221 -3.84 18.21 6.72
C GLU A 221 -3.03 17.06 6.12
N ALA A 222 -3.08 16.87 4.80
CA ALA A 222 -2.29 15.84 4.13
C ALA A 222 -0.79 16.08 4.31
N LEU A 223 -0.31 17.31 4.11
CA LEU A 223 1.11 17.62 4.17
C LEU A 223 1.72 17.44 5.58
N ARG A 224 0.93 17.54 6.66
CA ARG A 224 1.38 17.24 8.03
C ARG A 224 1.87 15.79 8.22
N LEU A 225 1.46 14.87 7.34
CA LEU A 225 1.86 13.47 7.44
C LEU A 225 3.27 13.20 6.87
N ILE A 226 3.82 14.15 6.11
CA ILE A 226 5.11 14.03 5.42
C ILE A 226 6.02 15.25 5.62
N SER A 227 5.63 16.14 6.53
CA SER A 227 6.39 17.32 6.94
C SER A 227 7.47 16.99 7.95
#